data_AF-A0A5C5UU32-F1
#
_entry.id   AF-A0A5C5UU32-F1
#
_cell.length_a   1.000
_cell.length_b   1.000
_cell.length_c   1.000
_cell.angle_alpha   90.00
_cell.angle_beta   90.00
_cell.angle_gamma   90.00
#
_symmetry.space_group_name_H-M   'P 1'
#
loop_
_entity.id
_entity.type
_entity.pdbx_description
1 polymer ?
#
loop_
_entity_poly.entity_id
_entity_poly.type
_entity_poly.pdbx_seq_one_letter_code
_entity_poly.pdbx_strand_id
1 'polypeptide(L)' 'MSSSSAASIQQHFADLTDPRTRKVTYPLVNIVTMSLCAVLGGADDFVAIADWAAGWH' A
#
# COMPACT_ATOMS: atom_id res chain seq x y z
N MET A 1 0.93 -1.46 -31.59
CA MET A 1 1.71 -1.05 -30.40
C MET A 1 0.72 -0.76 -29.30
N SER A 2 0.61 -1.64 -28.31
CA SER A 2 -0.24 -1.37 -27.15
C SER A 2 0.35 -0.18 -26.42
N SER A 3 -0.35 0.95 -26.40
CA SER A 3 0.00 2.09 -25.57
C SER A 3 -0.03 1.59 -24.13
N SER A 4 1.14 1.37 -23.52
CA SER A 4 1.22 1.02 -22.10
C SER A 4 0.84 2.26 -21.33
N SER A 5 -0.44 2.40 -20.99
CA SER A 5 -0.90 3.39 -20.04
C SER A 5 -0.13 3.17 -18.75
N ALA A 6 0.50 4.20 -18.21
CA ALA A 6 1.22 4.10 -16.94
C ALA A 6 0.28 3.50 -15.88
N ALA A 7 0.67 2.39 -15.27
CA ALA A 7 -0.13 1.77 -14.22
C ALA A 7 -0.16 2.70 -13.00
N SER A 8 -1.36 3.09 -12.58
CA SER A 8 -1.56 3.87 -11.35
C SER A 8 -2.06 2.97 -10.24
N ILE A 9 -1.28 2.88 -9.16
CA ILE A 9 -1.67 2.17 -7.93
C ILE A 9 -3.00 2.71 -7.40
N GLN A 10 -3.18 4.03 -7.43
CA GLN A 10 -4.41 4.69 -6.96
C GLN A 10 -5.62 4.26 -7.79
N GLN A 11 -5.47 4.17 -9.11
CA GLN A 11 -6.55 3.76 -9.99
C GLN A 11 -6.87 2.27 -9.87
N HIS A 12 -5.85 1.42 -9.71
CA HIS A 12 -6.04 -0.02 -9.54
C HIS A 12 -6.82 -0.37 -8.27
N PHE A 13 -6.59 0.37 -7.18
CA PHE A 13 -7.25 0.15 -5.89
C PHE A 13 -8.41 1.10 -5.61
N ALA A 14 -8.93 1.83 -6.61
CA ALA A 14 -10.00 2.81 -6.42
C ALA A 14 -11.29 2.20 -5.86
N ASP A 15 -11.60 0.96 -6.24
CA ASP A 15 -12.81 0.24 -5.82
C ASP A 15 -12.61 -0.60 -4.54
N LEU A 16 -11.42 -0.54 -3.93
CA LEU A 16 -11.13 -1.28 -2.71
C LEU A 16 -11.87 -0.65 -1.53
N THR A 17 -12.86 -1.35 -1.01
CA THR A 17 -13.58 -0.93 0.19
C THR A 17 -12.67 -0.97 1.40
N ASP A 18 -12.65 0.11 2.18
CA ASP A 18 -11.83 0.20 3.39
C ASP A 18 -12.37 -0.74 4.49
N PRO A 19 -11.64 -1.82 4.84
CA PRO A 19 -12.10 -2.77 5.85
C PRO A 19 -11.89 -2.27 7.29
N ARG A 20 -11.24 -1.11 7.48
CA ARG A 20 -10.87 -0.60 8.79
C ARG A 20 -12.11 -0.05 9.50
N THR A 21 -12.36 -0.56 10.70
CA THR A 21 -13.50 -0.18 11.54
C THR A 21 -13.19 0.89 12.57
N ARG A 22 -11.90 1.20 12.78
CA ARG A 22 -11.41 2.20 13.75
C ARG A 22 -11.21 3.56 13.08
N LYS A 23 -10.97 4.60 13.89
CA LYS A 23 -10.66 5.95 13.39
C LYS A 23 -9.51 5.90 12.40
N VAL A 24 -9.77 6.40 11.19
CA VAL A 24 -8.82 6.44 10.09
C VAL A 24 -8.06 7.76 10.12
N THR A 25 -6.72 7.69 10.19
CA THR A 25 -5.83 8.87 10.06
C THR A 25 -5.38 9.09 8.62
N TYR A 26 -5.15 8.01 7.87
CA TYR A 26 -4.61 8.04 6.51
C TYR A 26 -5.51 7.27 5.53
N PRO A 27 -5.65 7.74 4.26
CA PRO A 27 -6.37 7.02 3.21
C PRO A 27 -5.88 5.58 3.04
N LEU A 28 -6.78 4.67 2.67
CA LEU A 28 -6.45 3.25 2.48
C LEU A 28 -5.33 3.04 1.46
N VAL A 29 -5.37 3.78 0.35
CA VAL A 29 -4.39 3.71 -0.72
C VAL A 29 -2.97 3.98 -0.24
N ASN A 30 -2.77 4.84 0.77
CA ASN A 30 -1.45 5.10 1.32
C ASN A 30 -0.91 3.84 2.03
N ILE A 31 -1.76 3.18 2.82
CA ILE A 31 -1.40 1.94 3.52
C ILE A 31 -1.07 0.84 2.49
N VAL A 32 -1.93 0.64 1.49
CA VAL A 32 -1.71 -0.36 0.43
C VAL A 32 -0.41 -0.09 -0.33
N THR A 33 -0.13 1.17 -0.65
CA THR A 33 1.10 1.56 -1.35
C THR A 33 2.33 1.27 -0.49
N MET A 34 2.30 1.60 0.80
CA MET A 34 3.40 1.29 1.73
C MET A 34 3.61 -0.22 1.89
N SER A 35 2.52 -1.00 2.04
CA SER A 35 2.60 -2.46 2.13
C SER A 35 3.19 -3.07 0.87
N LEU A 36 2.81 -2.59 -0.32
CA LEU A 36 3.39 -3.05 -1.58
C LEU A 36 4.90 -2.77 -1.64
N CYS A 37 5.33 -1.55 -1.29
CA CYS A 37 6.76 -1.22 -1.25
C CYS A 37 7.54 -2.09 -0.26
N ALA A 38 6.97 -2.34 0.92
CA ALA A 38 7.57 -3.20 1.94
C ALA A 38 7.73 -4.65 1.43
N VAL A 39 6.69 -5.22 0.81
CA VAL A 39 6.73 -6.57 0.24
C VAL A 39 7.77 -6.66 -0.90
N LEU A 40 7.83 -5.64 -1.77
CA LEU A 40 8.87 -5.56 -2.80
C LEU A 40 10.29 -5.44 -2.20
N GLY A 41 10.40 -4.86 -1.01
CA GLY A 41 11.63 -4.79 -0.21
C GLY A 41 11.95 -6.05 0.59
N GLY A 42 11.12 -7.10 0.50
CA GLY A 42 11.33 -8.38 1.19
C GLY A 42 10.63 -8.52 2.55
N ALA A 43 9.65 -7.67 2.87
CA ALA A 43 8.81 -7.89 4.04
C ALA A 43 7.77 -8.99 3.78
N ASP A 44 7.87 -10.11 4.48
CA ASP A 44 7.04 -11.30 4.24
C ASP A 44 5.77 -11.37 5.09
N ASP A 45 5.63 -10.51 6.10
CA ASP A 45 4.48 -10.47 7.00
C ASP A 45 4.12 -9.04 7.46
N PHE A 46 2.98 -8.90 8.13
CA PHE A 46 2.49 -7.59 8.57
C PHE A 46 3.35 -6.91 9.63
N VAL A 47 4.09 -7.68 10.45
CA VAL A 47 5.04 -7.12 11.41
C VAL A 47 6.25 -6.56 10.65
N ALA A 48 6.81 -7.32 9.72
CA ALA A 48 7.90 -6.86 8.86
C ALA A 48 7.51 -5.63 8.02
N ILE A 49 6.27 -5.57 7.52
CA ILE A 49 5.74 -4.38 6.82
C ILE A 49 5.66 -3.18 7.76
N ALA A 50 5.19 -3.37 9.00
CA ALA A 50 5.09 -2.31 9.99
C ALA A 50 6.48 -1.79 10.39
N ASP A 51 7.44 -2.69 10.58
CA ASP A 51 8.83 -2.35 10.90
C ASP A 51 9.48 -1.58 9.73
N TRP A 52 9.26 -2.01 8.49
CA TRP A 52 9.71 -1.30 7.30
C TRP A 52 9.12 0.12 7.23
N ALA A 53 7.82 0.25 7.51
CA ALA A 53 7.11 1.53 7.48
C ALA A 53 7.54 2.46 8.63
N ALA A 54 7.91 1.90 9.79
CA ALA A 54 8.43 2.62 10.95
C ALA A 54 9.91 3.02 10.80
N GLY A 55 10.63 2.38 9.86
CA GLY A 55 12.07 2.49 9.62
C GLY A 55 12.53 3.81 8.98
N TRP A 56 12.07 4.95 9.49
CA TRP A 56 12.76 6.24 9.41
C TRP A 56 13.01 6.73 10.83
N HIS A 57 14.08 6.25 11.45
CA HIS A 57 14.66 6.84 12.67
C HIS A 57 16.14 7.11 12.44
#